data_AF-A0A345P8M2-F1
#
_entry.id   AF-A0A345P8M2-F1
#
_cell.length_a   1.000
_cell.length_b   1.000
_cell.length_c   1.000
_cell.angle_alpha   90.00
_cell.angle_beta   90.00
_cell.angle_gamma   90.00
#
_symmetry.space_group_name_H-M   'P 1'
#
loop_
_entity.id
_entity.type
_entity.pdbx_description
1 polymer ?
#
loop_
_entity_poly.entity_id
_entity_poly.type
_entity_poly.pdbx_seq_one_letter_code
_entity_poly.pdbx_strand_id
1 'polypeptide(L)'
;MKSMWVWIFIGALCCGLAFALYTLSPSANPIPSASASSGAGIRTPIDTREPAMKVQNPASSVSADMEHFLKNVSTLSDAERKQTAQTIIDELKASVSDGADPRTVFQQIEQFTPYVEPDPTRREAMNFEIWQSLRQANVQRELPPTPAEQQQLKDYAAASDQIIEDVMKTESDREQQHRVIDTKLRALRLQIFGEEEPRVLRR
;
A
#
# COMPACT_ATOMS: atom_id res chain seq x y z
N MET A 1 6.32 -43.76 34.56
CA MET A 1 7.65 -43.13 34.73
C MET A 1 7.60 -41.75 34.07
N LYS A 2 7.84 -40.69 34.87
CA LYS A 2 8.45 -39.36 34.56
C LYS A 2 8.11 -38.75 33.18
N SER A 3 7.47 -37.59 33.02
CA SER A 3 7.82 -36.30 33.61
C SER A 3 6.70 -35.25 33.50
N MET A 4 6.42 -34.57 34.62
CA MET A 4 5.95 -33.18 34.69
C MET A 4 7.08 -32.25 34.27
N TRP A 5 6.92 -31.34 33.29
CA TRP A 5 7.72 -30.11 33.23
C TRP A 5 6.84 -28.93 32.77
N VAL A 6 6.42 -28.14 33.76
CA VAL A 6 5.98 -26.74 33.65
C VAL A 6 7.23 -25.88 33.44
N TRP A 7 7.25 -25.00 32.44
CA TRP A 7 8.06 -23.77 32.48
C TRP A 7 7.22 -22.57 32.00
N ILE A 8 6.84 -21.76 33.00
CA ILE A 8 6.50 -20.34 32.92
C ILE A 8 7.82 -19.58 33.09
N PHE A 9 8.25 -18.75 32.12
CA PHE A 9 9.21 -17.66 32.36
C PHE A 9 8.77 -16.41 31.55
N ILE A 10 8.22 -15.38 32.22
CA ILE A 10 8.88 -14.10 32.62
C ILE A 10 9.10 -13.16 31.43
N GLY A 11 8.68 -11.90 31.40
CA GLY A 11 8.06 -11.05 32.42
C GLY A 11 7.91 -9.63 31.87
N ALA A 12 6.84 -8.96 32.31
CA ALA A 12 6.69 -7.51 32.21
C ALA A 12 7.71 -6.80 33.12
N LEU A 13 8.36 -5.73 32.65
CA LEU A 13 8.60 -4.49 33.41
C LEU A 13 9.41 -3.43 32.62
N CYS A 14 9.09 -2.15 32.89
CA CYS A 14 9.90 -0.92 32.72
C CYS A 14 10.03 -0.35 31.29
N CYS A 15 9.81 0.93 30.96
CA CYS A 15 9.53 2.20 31.64
C CYS A 15 8.75 3.07 30.62
N GLY A 16 7.80 3.96 30.93
CA GLY A 16 7.85 4.97 31.98
C GLY A 16 8.70 6.16 31.52
N LEU A 17 8.15 7.09 30.73
CA LEU A 17 8.62 8.48 30.70
C LEU A 17 7.52 9.41 30.16
N ALA A 18 6.78 9.96 31.11
CA ALA A 18 6.08 11.22 30.94
C ALA A 18 7.12 12.35 30.83
N PHE A 19 7.01 13.19 29.80
CA PHE A 19 7.49 14.56 29.86
C PHE A 19 6.35 15.47 29.42
N ALA A 20 5.60 15.94 30.42
CA ALA A 20 4.91 17.21 30.33
C ALA A 20 5.94 18.31 30.67
N LEU A 21 5.90 19.41 29.92
CA LEU A 21 6.01 20.81 30.35
C LEU A 21 6.29 21.66 29.08
N TYR A 22 5.29 22.42 28.62
CA TYR A 22 5.10 23.84 28.96
C TYR A 22 6.10 24.77 28.26
N THR A 23 5.64 25.42 27.18
CA THR A 23 5.90 26.85 26.99
C THR A 23 4.59 27.52 26.55
N LEU A 24 3.91 28.09 27.53
CA LEU A 24 3.02 29.24 27.37
C LEU A 24 3.86 30.40 26.82
N SER A 25 3.36 31.13 25.82
CA SER A 25 3.15 32.58 25.93
C SER A 25 2.59 33.21 24.64
N PRO A 26 1.95 34.39 24.77
CA PRO A 26 0.82 34.82 23.95
C PRO A 26 1.21 35.93 22.95
N SER A 27 0.35 36.17 21.96
CA SER A 27 0.22 37.53 21.43
C SER A 27 -1.22 37.79 21.02
N ALA A 28 -1.88 38.58 21.86
CA ALA A 28 -3.01 39.38 21.47
C ALA A 28 -2.58 40.37 20.37
N ASN A 29 -3.46 40.64 19.41
CA ASN A 29 -3.88 42.02 19.17
C ASN A 29 -5.22 42.09 18.41
N PRO A 30 -6.04 43.11 18.71
CA PRO A 30 -7.45 43.19 18.33
C PRO A 30 -7.63 43.80 16.93
N ILE A 31 -8.65 43.35 16.21
CA ILE A 31 -9.19 44.10 15.07
C ILE A 31 -10.46 44.83 15.55
N PRO A 32 -10.49 46.17 15.52
CA PRO A 32 -11.67 46.94 15.92
C PRO A 32 -12.79 46.87 14.87
N SER A 33 -14.03 46.84 15.36
CA SER A 33 -15.24 47.13 14.58
C SER A 33 -15.47 48.63 14.44
N ALA A 34 -15.80 49.10 13.23
CA ALA A 34 -16.59 50.28 12.85
C ALA A 34 -16.42 50.46 11.33
N SER A 35 -17.36 50.89 10.50
CA SER A 35 -18.76 51.29 10.62
C SER A 35 -19.34 51.24 9.20
N ALA A 36 -20.65 51.06 9.10
CA ALA A 36 -21.41 51.14 7.87
C ALA A 36 -21.36 52.55 7.22
N SER A 37 -21.36 52.60 5.89
CA SER A 37 -21.83 53.74 5.12
C SER A 37 -22.41 53.27 3.78
N SER A 38 -23.68 53.60 3.57
CA SER A 38 -24.50 53.33 2.39
C SER A 38 -24.11 54.23 1.20
N GLY A 39 -24.06 53.66 0.01
CA GLY A 39 -23.96 54.40 -1.26
C GLY A 39 -24.54 53.57 -2.40
N ALA A 40 -25.51 54.15 -3.10
CA ALA A 40 -26.44 53.49 -4.00
C ALA A 40 -25.88 53.11 -5.38
N GLY A 41 -26.44 52.04 -5.95
CA GLY A 41 -26.78 51.92 -7.37
C GLY A 41 -25.68 51.44 -8.34
N ILE A 42 -25.86 50.22 -8.86
CA ILE A 42 -26.18 49.93 -10.28
C ILE A 42 -26.31 48.39 -10.45
N ARG A 43 -27.42 47.94 -11.04
CA ARG A 43 -27.70 46.57 -11.53
C ARG A 43 -26.71 46.24 -12.66
N THR A 44 -26.09 45.06 -12.81
CA THR A 44 -26.56 43.69 -13.17
C THR A 44 -25.28 42.83 -13.38
N PRO A 45 -25.31 41.54 -13.77
CA PRO A 45 -26.15 40.40 -13.39
C PRO A 45 -25.30 39.31 -12.67
N ILE A 46 -25.97 38.25 -12.24
CA ILE A 46 -25.41 37.00 -11.71
C ILE A 46 -24.32 36.44 -12.64
N ASP A 47 -23.10 36.25 -12.12
CA ASP A 47 -22.22 35.18 -12.58
C ASP A 47 -21.92 34.32 -11.35
N THR A 48 -22.79 33.33 -11.12
CA THR A 48 -22.50 32.20 -10.25
C THR A 48 -21.39 31.41 -10.93
N ARG A 49 -20.16 31.89 -10.80
CA ARG A 49 -18.99 31.06 -11.06
C ARG A 49 -18.87 30.14 -9.86
N GLU A 50 -19.61 29.04 -9.93
CA GLU A 50 -19.27 27.83 -9.18
C GLU A 50 -17.75 27.67 -9.29
N PRO A 51 -17.01 27.50 -8.18
CA PRO A 51 -15.66 27.01 -8.30
C PRO A 51 -15.82 25.63 -8.93
N ALA A 52 -15.49 25.54 -10.22
CA ALA A 52 -15.27 24.27 -10.87
C ALA A 52 -14.21 23.57 -10.02
N MET A 53 -14.66 22.72 -9.10
CA MET A 53 -13.84 21.66 -8.55
C MET A 53 -13.50 20.83 -9.76
N LYS A 54 -12.42 21.22 -10.43
CA LYS A 54 -11.67 20.33 -11.28
C LYS A 54 -11.30 19.20 -10.32
N VAL A 55 -12.08 18.14 -10.37
CA VAL A 55 -11.70 16.86 -9.79
C VAL A 55 -10.49 16.45 -10.62
N GLN A 56 -9.33 17.00 -10.27
CA GLN A 56 -8.05 16.56 -10.76
C GLN A 56 -7.98 15.12 -10.28
N ASN A 57 -8.13 14.19 -11.21
CA ASN A 57 -7.87 12.80 -10.92
C ASN A 57 -6.46 12.73 -10.32
N PRO A 58 -6.26 12.23 -9.09
CA PRO A 58 -4.94 12.23 -8.45
C PRO A 58 -3.89 11.51 -9.31
N ALA A 59 -4.29 10.53 -10.11
CA ALA A 59 -3.41 9.86 -11.07
C ALA A 59 -2.86 10.80 -12.18
N SER A 60 -3.64 11.80 -12.59
CA SER A 60 -3.22 12.76 -13.62
C SER A 60 -2.44 13.95 -13.08
N SER A 61 -2.52 14.27 -11.78
CA SER A 61 -1.62 15.24 -11.15
C SER A 61 -0.21 14.68 -10.97
N VAL A 62 -0.08 13.46 -10.44
CA VAL A 62 1.24 12.83 -10.21
C VAL A 62 2.04 12.71 -11.51
N SER A 63 1.37 12.31 -12.60
CA SER A 63 2.02 12.18 -13.91
C SER A 63 2.55 13.54 -14.44
N ALA A 64 1.81 14.62 -14.21
CA ALA A 64 2.24 15.97 -14.59
C ALA A 64 3.41 16.45 -13.72
N ASP A 65 3.39 16.14 -12.42
CA ASP A 65 4.43 16.52 -11.46
C ASP A 65 5.75 15.77 -11.74
N MET A 66 5.67 14.49 -12.11
CA MET A 66 6.80 13.70 -12.60
C MET A 66 7.47 14.35 -13.82
N GLU A 67 6.69 14.66 -14.86
CA GLU A 67 7.22 15.30 -16.07
C GLU A 67 7.81 16.67 -15.78
N HIS A 68 7.13 17.47 -14.96
CA HIS A 68 7.57 18.80 -14.60
C HIS A 68 8.89 18.75 -13.82
N PHE A 69 9.00 17.83 -12.86
CA PHE A 69 10.22 17.62 -12.10
C PHE A 69 11.39 17.23 -13.02
N LEU A 70 11.21 16.22 -13.88
CA LEU A 70 12.28 15.74 -14.77
C LEU A 70 12.74 16.81 -15.76
N LYS A 71 11.84 17.68 -16.24
CA LYS A 71 12.18 18.80 -17.13
C LYS A 71 12.97 19.91 -16.41
N ASN A 72 12.71 20.14 -15.13
CA ASN A 72 13.27 21.27 -14.38
C ASN A 72 14.32 20.86 -13.33
N VAL A 73 14.67 19.58 -13.23
CA VAL A 73 15.52 19.06 -12.14
C VAL A 73 16.85 19.79 -12.03
N SER A 74 17.42 20.26 -13.14
CA SER A 74 18.71 20.96 -13.20
C SER A 74 18.65 22.41 -12.68
N THR A 75 17.46 23.01 -12.61
CA THR A 75 17.27 24.38 -12.11
C THR A 75 16.93 24.42 -10.62
N LEU A 76 16.58 23.27 -10.03
CA LEU A 76 16.27 23.13 -8.61
C LEU A 76 17.53 23.02 -7.76
N SER A 77 17.48 23.62 -6.57
CA SER A 77 18.48 23.37 -5.52
C SER A 77 18.44 21.90 -5.07
N ASP A 78 19.52 21.41 -4.46
CA ASP A 78 19.58 20.01 -3.99
C ASP A 78 18.48 19.69 -2.97
N ALA A 79 18.15 20.64 -2.09
CA ALA A 79 17.10 20.48 -1.10
C ALA A 79 15.70 20.40 -1.75
N GLU A 80 15.40 21.29 -2.69
CA GLU A 80 14.13 21.27 -3.43
C GLU A 80 14.01 20.00 -4.28
N ARG A 81 15.11 19.58 -4.90
CA ARG A 81 15.17 18.39 -5.73
C ARG A 81 14.87 17.13 -4.92
N LYS A 82 15.53 16.99 -3.77
CA LYS A 82 15.30 15.89 -2.84
C LYS A 82 13.86 15.88 -2.31
N GLN A 83 13.36 17.03 -1.89
CA GLN A 83 12.01 17.14 -1.34
C GLN A 83 10.95 16.80 -2.41
N THR A 84 11.08 17.36 -3.61
CA THR A 84 10.12 17.11 -4.70
C THR A 84 10.15 15.65 -5.15
N ALA A 85 11.34 15.05 -5.29
CA ALA A 85 11.48 13.64 -5.59
C ALA A 85 10.84 12.74 -4.51
N GLN A 86 11.02 13.09 -3.23
CA GLN A 86 10.40 12.36 -2.12
C GLN A 86 8.87 12.43 -2.18
N THR A 87 8.30 13.61 -2.42
CA THR A 87 6.85 13.78 -2.59
C THR A 87 6.32 12.91 -3.73
N ILE A 88 6.96 12.94 -4.89
CA ILE A 88 6.56 12.11 -6.04
C ILE A 88 6.62 10.61 -5.69
N ILE A 89 7.66 10.16 -4.98
CA ILE A 89 7.79 8.76 -4.54
C ILE A 89 6.63 8.37 -3.61
N ASP A 90 6.26 9.22 -2.67
CA ASP A 90 5.17 8.93 -1.73
C ASP A 90 3.79 8.93 -2.41
N GLU A 91 3.56 9.82 -3.36
CA GLU A 91 2.35 9.80 -4.20
C GLU A 91 2.28 8.55 -5.09
N LEU A 92 3.40 8.15 -5.70
CA LEU A 92 3.50 6.90 -6.46
C LEU A 92 3.21 5.68 -5.57
N LYS A 93 3.75 5.62 -4.36
CA LYS A 93 3.44 4.55 -3.39
C LYS A 93 1.95 4.50 -3.03
N ALA A 94 1.30 5.65 -2.86
CA ALA A 94 -0.14 5.71 -2.57
C ALA A 94 -0.97 5.11 -3.72
N SER A 95 -0.57 5.32 -4.97
CA SER A 95 -1.31 4.82 -6.14
C SER A 95 -1.47 3.28 -6.18
N VAL A 96 -0.57 2.52 -5.56
CA VAL A 96 -0.71 1.05 -5.43
C VAL A 96 -1.90 0.68 -4.55
N SER A 97 -2.16 1.46 -3.50
CA SER A 97 -3.33 1.26 -2.63
C SER A 97 -4.63 1.50 -3.40
N ASP A 98 -4.60 2.40 -4.39
CA ASP A 98 -5.77 2.76 -5.19
C ASP A 98 -6.04 1.82 -6.37
N GLY A 99 -5.03 1.10 -6.87
CA GLY A 99 -5.16 0.66 -8.25
C GLY A 99 -3.94 0.06 -8.90
N ALA A 100 -2.83 0.78 -8.74
CA ALA A 100 -1.73 0.69 -9.66
C ALA A 100 -0.94 -0.60 -9.50
N ASP A 101 -0.42 -1.10 -10.62
CA ASP A 101 0.46 -2.26 -10.64
C ASP A 101 1.78 -1.94 -9.89
N PRO A 102 2.14 -2.68 -8.82
CA PRO A 102 3.33 -2.42 -8.01
C PRO A 102 4.62 -2.39 -8.83
N ARG A 103 4.71 -3.22 -9.87
CA ARG A 103 5.93 -3.33 -10.67
C ARG A 103 6.13 -2.10 -11.54
N THR A 104 5.05 -1.64 -12.17
CA THR A 104 5.03 -0.39 -12.96
C THR A 104 5.35 0.81 -12.07
N VAL A 105 4.73 0.89 -10.89
CA VAL A 105 5.00 1.97 -9.91
C VAL A 105 6.45 1.94 -9.44
N PHE A 106 7.00 0.76 -9.15
CA PHE A 106 8.41 0.63 -8.75
C PHE A 106 9.36 1.18 -9.82
N GLN A 107 9.16 0.82 -11.09
CA GLN A 107 9.97 1.34 -12.20
C GLN A 107 9.89 2.86 -12.35
N GLN A 108 8.75 3.46 -12.02
CA GLN A 108 8.61 4.91 -11.98
C GLN A 108 9.41 5.50 -10.81
N ILE A 109 9.28 4.93 -9.61
CA ILE A 109 10.02 5.36 -8.41
C ILE A 109 11.54 5.28 -8.62
N GLU A 110 12.04 4.24 -9.29
CA GLU A 110 13.47 4.09 -9.58
C GLU A 110 14.08 5.30 -10.30
N GLN A 111 13.30 6.04 -11.10
CA GLN A 111 13.74 7.26 -11.78
C GLN A 111 13.98 8.43 -10.81
N PHE A 112 13.35 8.42 -9.64
CA PHE A 112 13.42 9.50 -8.64
C PHE A 112 14.36 9.19 -7.49
N THR A 113 14.60 7.91 -7.20
CA THR A 113 15.49 7.45 -6.12
C THR A 113 16.89 8.08 -6.14
N PRO A 114 17.53 8.39 -7.29
CA PRO A 114 18.85 9.01 -7.30
C PRO A 114 18.89 10.44 -6.76
N TYR A 115 17.75 11.12 -6.75
CA TYR A 115 17.63 12.49 -6.24
C TYR A 115 17.35 12.53 -4.73
N VAL A 116 16.98 11.40 -4.14
CA VAL A 116 16.73 11.27 -2.69
C VAL A 116 17.95 10.68 -1.98
N GLU A 117 18.52 9.63 -2.57
CA GLU A 117 19.71 8.94 -2.09
C GLU A 117 20.74 8.86 -3.24
N PRO A 118 21.78 9.71 -3.23
CA PRO A 118 22.80 9.70 -4.27
C PRO A 118 23.75 8.49 -4.17
N ASP A 119 23.97 7.94 -2.97
CA ASP A 119 24.85 6.80 -2.76
C ASP A 119 24.25 5.51 -3.36
N PRO A 120 24.96 4.80 -4.26
CA PRO A 120 24.40 3.64 -4.94
C PRO A 120 24.07 2.48 -3.99
N THR A 121 24.89 2.21 -2.98
CA THR A 121 24.67 1.11 -2.05
C THR A 121 23.46 1.36 -1.14
N ARG A 122 23.32 2.59 -0.64
CA ARG A 122 22.13 2.98 0.14
C ARG A 122 20.87 3.02 -0.71
N ARG A 123 20.98 3.45 -1.97
CA ARG A 123 19.87 3.47 -2.92
C ARG A 123 19.37 2.07 -3.25
N GLU A 124 20.25 1.07 -3.37
CA GLU A 124 19.84 -0.33 -3.53
C GLU A 124 19.01 -0.83 -2.34
N ALA A 125 19.45 -0.54 -1.11
CA ALA A 125 18.70 -0.89 0.10
C ALA A 125 17.34 -0.17 0.14
N MET A 126 17.31 1.12 -0.17
CA MET A 126 16.07 1.91 -0.26
C MET A 126 15.11 1.34 -1.31
N ASN A 127 15.62 0.98 -2.50
CA ASN A 127 14.81 0.39 -3.56
C ASN A 127 14.24 -0.97 -3.15
N PHE A 128 15.01 -1.79 -2.44
CA PHE A 128 14.50 -3.04 -1.88
C PHE A 128 13.36 -2.82 -0.88
N GLU A 129 13.52 -1.87 0.04
CA GLU A 129 12.48 -1.54 1.02
C GLU A 129 11.20 -1.01 0.34
N ILE A 130 11.34 -0.12 -0.64
CA ILE A 130 10.23 0.37 -1.45
C ILE A 130 9.53 -0.80 -2.14
N TRP A 131 10.26 -1.69 -2.81
CA TRP A 131 9.65 -2.84 -3.48
C TRP A 131 8.86 -3.72 -2.51
N GLN A 132 9.40 -3.97 -1.32
CA GLN A 132 8.69 -4.73 -0.28
C GLN A 132 7.41 -4.01 0.16
N SER A 133 7.46 -2.69 0.36
CA SER A 133 6.28 -1.92 0.78
C SER A 133 5.18 -1.95 -0.29
N LEU A 134 5.55 -1.81 -1.57
CA LEU A 134 4.59 -1.85 -2.68
C LEU A 134 3.94 -3.24 -2.80
N ARG A 135 4.72 -4.32 -2.68
CA ARG A 135 4.16 -5.68 -2.65
C ARG A 135 3.19 -5.88 -1.49
N GLN A 136 3.57 -5.41 -0.31
CA GLN A 136 2.73 -5.53 0.88
C GLN A 136 1.43 -4.72 0.74
N ALA A 137 1.49 -3.49 0.24
CA ALA A 137 0.31 -2.67 -0.03
C ALA A 137 -0.64 -3.35 -1.02
N ASN A 138 -0.09 -3.98 -2.07
CA ASN A 138 -0.88 -4.74 -3.03
C ASN A 138 -1.58 -5.95 -2.41
N VAL A 139 -0.88 -6.69 -1.53
CA VAL A 139 -1.49 -7.79 -0.76
C VAL A 139 -2.55 -7.29 0.23
N GLN A 140 -2.40 -6.10 0.80
CA GLN A 140 -3.42 -5.54 1.71
C GLN A 140 -4.66 -5.04 0.98
N ARG A 141 -4.52 -4.59 -0.27
CA ARG A 141 -5.64 -4.19 -1.13
C ARG A 141 -6.55 -5.36 -1.47
N GLU A 142 -6.01 -6.57 -1.47
CA GLU A 142 -6.78 -7.78 -1.69
C GLU A 142 -7.94 -7.87 -0.67
N LEU A 143 -9.16 -7.60 -1.14
CA LEU A 143 -10.39 -7.74 -0.36
C LEU A 143 -10.43 -9.10 0.34
N PRO A 144 -10.85 -9.15 1.62
CA PRO A 144 -11.05 -10.42 2.28
C PRO A 144 -12.02 -11.30 1.46
N PRO A 145 -11.83 -12.63 1.43
CA PRO A 145 -12.72 -13.52 0.71
C PRO A 145 -14.15 -13.35 1.22
N THR A 146 -15.07 -13.22 0.28
CA THR A 146 -16.51 -13.25 0.52
C THR A 146 -16.90 -14.56 1.22
N PRO A 147 -18.07 -14.63 1.90
CA PRO A 147 -18.52 -15.88 2.52
C PRO A 147 -18.60 -17.07 1.55
N ALA A 148 -18.94 -16.81 0.27
CA ALA A 148 -18.95 -17.83 -0.76
C ALA A 148 -17.53 -18.34 -1.09
N GLU A 149 -16.57 -17.44 -1.28
CA GLU A 149 -15.17 -17.80 -1.47
C GLU A 149 -14.58 -18.52 -0.25
N GLN A 150 -14.97 -18.13 0.97
CA GLN A 150 -14.57 -18.84 2.19
C GLN A 150 -15.12 -20.27 2.21
N GLN A 151 -16.33 -20.49 1.70
CA GLN A 151 -16.89 -21.84 1.59
C GLN A 151 -16.12 -22.64 0.53
N GLN A 152 -15.85 -22.07 -0.64
CA GLN A 152 -15.04 -22.71 -1.68
C GLN A 152 -13.63 -23.08 -1.17
N LEU A 153 -13.01 -22.24 -0.33
CA LEU A 153 -11.73 -22.53 0.31
C LEU A 153 -11.81 -23.73 1.27
N LYS A 154 -12.89 -23.84 2.06
CA LYS A 154 -13.11 -24.99 2.94
C LYS A 154 -13.33 -26.27 2.15
N ASP A 155 -14.15 -26.19 1.10
CA ASP A 155 -14.43 -27.32 0.22
C ASP A 155 -13.16 -27.78 -0.50
N TYR A 156 -12.35 -26.83 -0.97
CA TYR A 156 -11.03 -27.10 -1.55
C TYR A 156 -10.10 -27.79 -0.57
N ALA A 157 -9.97 -27.28 0.66
CA ALA A 157 -9.10 -27.87 1.68
C ALA A 157 -9.48 -29.32 2.00
N ALA A 158 -10.77 -29.59 2.22
CA ALA A 158 -11.25 -30.94 2.50
C ALA A 158 -11.01 -31.89 1.32
N ALA A 159 -11.30 -31.45 0.09
CA ALA A 159 -11.09 -32.27 -1.10
C ALA A 159 -9.59 -32.46 -1.44
N SER A 160 -8.74 -31.46 -1.17
CA SER A 160 -7.29 -31.58 -1.37
C SER A 160 -6.67 -32.58 -0.41
N ASP A 161 -7.10 -32.58 0.86
CA ASP A 161 -6.61 -33.53 1.87
C ASP A 161 -6.95 -34.97 1.46
N GLN A 162 -8.17 -35.21 0.96
CA GLN A 162 -8.57 -36.53 0.45
C GLN A 162 -7.71 -36.96 -0.75
N ILE A 163 -7.47 -36.06 -1.71
CA ILE A 163 -6.62 -36.34 -2.88
C ILE A 163 -5.21 -36.73 -2.45
N ILE A 164 -4.63 -35.99 -1.51
CA ILE A 164 -3.28 -36.26 -1.01
C ILE A 164 -3.25 -37.61 -0.30
N GLU A 165 -4.21 -37.88 0.59
CA GLU A 165 -4.30 -39.15 1.31
C GLU A 165 -4.45 -40.34 0.36
N ASP A 166 -5.33 -40.25 -0.64
CA ASP A 166 -5.55 -41.30 -1.62
C ASP A 166 -4.29 -41.59 -2.44
N VAL A 167 -3.62 -40.55 -2.95
CA VAL A 167 -2.39 -40.72 -3.73
C VAL A 167 -1.27 -41.31 -2.87
N MET A 168 -1.16 -40.90 -1.60
CA MET A 168 -0.18 -41.47 -0.66
C MET A 168 -0.43 -42.94 -0.36
N LYS A 169 -1.68 -43.42 -0.46
CA LYS A 169 -2.04 -44.83 -0.30
C LYS A 169 -1.81 -45.66 -1.57
N THR A 170 -1.99 -45.06 -2.76
CA THR A 170 -1.96 -45.81 -4.03
C THR A 170 -0.62 -45.76 -4.75
N GLU A 171 0.11 -44.65 -4.66
CA GLU A 171 1.38 -44.45 -5.33
C GLU A 171 2.55 -44.68 -4.36
N SER A 172 3.53 -45.50 -4.73
CA SER A 172 4.69 -45.79 -3.88
C SER A 172 5.93 -44.96 -4.25
N ASP A 173 6.03 -44.51 -5.49
CA ASP A 173 7.14 -43.67 -5.95
C ASP A 173 6.89 -42.21 -5.60
N ARG A 174 7.88 -41.58 -4.95
CA ARG A 174 7.74 -40.22 -4.42
C ARG A 174 7.60 -39.17 -5.52
N GLU A 175 8.40 -39.25 -6.56
CA GLU A 175 8.34 -38.31 -7.69
C GLU A 175 6.99 -38.43 -8.41
N GLN A 176 6.47 -39.65 -8.51
CA GLN A 176 5.16 -39.91 -9.07
C GLN A 176 4.02 -39.41 -8.17
N GLN A 177 4.10 -39.59 -6.85
CA GLN A 177 3.16 -39.01 -5.89
C GLN A 177 3.04 -37.50 -6.09
N HIS A 178 4.17 -36.78 -6.12
CA HIS A 178 4.19 -35.33 -6.31
C HIS A 178 3.52 -34.91 -7.62
N ARG A 179 3.88 -35.55 -8.74
CA ARG A 179 3.29 -35.23 -10.05
C ARG A 179 1.79 -35.49 -10.11
N VAL A 180 1.34 -36.60 -9.52
CA VAL A 180 -0.09 -36.96 -9.51
C VAL A 180 -0.88 -36.02 -8.59
N ILE A 181 -0.34 -35.68 -7.41
CA ILE A 181 -0.96 -34.70 -6.50
C ILE A 181 -1.08 -33.35 -7.20
N ASP A 182 -0.01 -32.82 -7.77
CA ASP A 182 -0.03 -31.52 -8.45
C ASP A 182 -1.07 -31.47 -9.57
N THR A 183 -1.13 -32.54 -10.36
CA THR A 183 -2.11 -32.66 -11.46
C THR A 183 -3.54 -32.67 -10.93
N LYS A 184 -3.83 -33.47 -9.90
CA LYS A 184 -5.16 -33.56 -9.30
C LYS A 184 -5.57 -32.28 -8.59
N LEU A 185 -4.65 -31.64 -7.87
CA LEU A 185 -4.91 -30.36 -7.20
C LEU A 185 -5.16 -29.23 -8.20
N ARG A 186 -4.45 -29.21 -9.33
CA ARG A 186 -4.72 -28.26 -10.42
C ARG A 186 -6.13 -28.45 -11.00
N ALA A 187 -6.50 -29.70 -11.29
CA ALA A 187 -7.85 -30.02 -11.75
C ALA A 187 -8.93 -29.63 -10.73
N LEU A 188 -8.67 -29.86 -9.44
CA LEU A 188 -9.56 -29.46 -8.35
C LEU A 188 -9.73 -27.93 -8.27
N ARG A 189 -8.66 -27.16 -8.47
CA ARG A 189 -8.74 -25.69 -8.51
C ARG A 189 -9.61 -25.20 -9.66
N LEU A 190 -9.42 -25.75 -10.86
CA LEU A 190 -10.28 -25.47 -12.02
C LEU A 190 -11.74 -25.82 -11.75
N GLN A 191 -12.01 -26.93 -11.07
CA GLN A 191 -13.36 -27.37 -10.75
C GLN A 191 -14.06 -26.45 -9.74
N ILE A 192 -13.37 -26.04 -8.67
CA ILE A 192 -13.99 -25.27 -7.57
C ILE A 192 -14.02 -23.77 -7.87
N PHE A 193 -12.95 -23.24 -8.47
CA PHE A 193 -12.76 -21.80 -8.65
C PHE A 193 -12.85 -21.35 -10.12
N GLY A 194 -12.83 -22.28 -11.09
CA GLY A 194 -12.84 -21.96 -12.52
C GLY A 194 -11.49 -21.51 -13.08
N GLU A 195 -10.44 -21.51 -12.26
CA GLU A 195 -9.10 -21.06 -12.62
C GLU A 195 -8.01 -21.92 -11.95
N GLU A 196 -6.84 -22.05 -12.57
CA GLU A 196 -5.76 -22.92 -12.06
C GLU A 196 -5.08 -22.35 -10.82
N GLU A 197 -5.02 -21.03 -10.68
CA GLU A 197 -4.34 -20.32 -9.60
C GLU A 197 -5.23 -19.22 -9.02
N PRO A 198 -6.28 -19.59 -8.27
CA PRO A 198 -7.26 -18.63 -7.83
C PRO A 198 -6.69 -17.66 -6.82
N ARG A 199 -7.14 -16.40 -6.91
CA ARG A 199 -6.68 -15.31 -6.04
C ARG A 199 -6.76 -15.69 -4.56
N VAL A 200 -7.85 -16.36 -4.17
CA VAL A 200 -8.12 -16.75 -2.78
C VAL A 200 -7.11 -17.75 -2.18
N LEU A 201 -6.32 -18.44 -3.02
CA LEU A 201 -5.24 -19.34 -2.60
C LEU A 201 -3.85 -18.68 -2.60
N ARG A 202 -3.71 -17.45 -3.10
CA ARG A 202 -2.45 -16.69 -3.13
C ARG A 202 -2.31 -15.92 -1.81
N ARG A 203 -1.89 -16.58 -0.73
CA ARG A 203 -1.59 -15.93 0.56
C ARG A 203 -0.25 -16.36 1.11
#